data_AF-A0A2H6K1T0-F1
#
_entry.id   AF-A0A2H6K1T0-F1
#
_cell.length_a   1.000
_cell.length_b   1.000
_cell.length_c   1.000
_cell.angle_alpha   90.00
_cell.angle_beta   90.00
_cell.angle_gamma   90.00
#
_symmetry.space_group_name_H-M   'P 1'
#
loop_
_entity.id
_entity.type
_entity.pdbx_description
1 polymer ?
#
loop_
_entity_poly.entity_id
_entity_poly.type
_entity_poly.pdbx_seq_one_letter_code
_entity_poly.pdbx_strand_id
1 'polypeptide(L)'
;MVRDLTKSASELTFTYLGRPEMKLIALFGAISDYYTDSTAFVKTTLDVLDKRTIYLESGLLSQALGMQGRRDYEFKRKLVEALSKGVMPSSRPDIVRKAVAGTKREWEAIEYVRGAVEIIDGIGLVRNVPRGFSPNKSAKLALGVTGLPLCIGTRRKKGHIDFSARKRSTFSLDLNVTFRTIAPRFGGSGGGHPTAAGARIPQKHFDEFLEALQKEVEAIPY
;
A
#
# COMPACT_ATOMS: atom_id res chain seq x y z
N MET A 1 -22.46 -12.32 12.73
CA MET A 1 -21.32 -11.38 12.59
C MET A 1 -20.53 -11.77 11.35
N VAL A 2 -20.44 -10.89 10.34
CA VAL A 2 -19.65 -11.15 9.12
C VAL A 2 -18.24 -10.62 9.35
N ARG A 3 -17.37 -11.44 9.95
CA ARG A 3 -15.97 -11.08 10.21
C ARG A 3 -15.09 -12.30 10.03
N ASP A 4 -14.17 -12.23 9.06
CA ASP A 4 -13.14 -13.22 8.80
C ASP A 4 -11.90 -12.49 8.29
N LEU A 5 -10.76 -12.61 8.99
CA LEU A 5 -9.51 -11.93 8.62
C LEU A 5 -8.80 -12.60 7.45
N THR A 6 -9.23 -13.80 7.06
CA THR A 6 -8.66 -14.58 5.96
C THR A 6 -9.29 -14.26 4.61
N LYS A 7 -10.27 -13.34 4.57
CA LYS A 7 -11.03 -12.99 3.37
C LYS A 7 -11.03 -11.49 3.12
N SER A 8 -11.11 -11.12 1.85
CA SER A 8 -11.33 -9.73 1.45
C SER A 8 -12.73 -9.25 1.83
N ALA A 9 -12.90 -7.93 1.95
CA ALA A 9 -14.20 -7.34 2.21
C ALA A 9 -15.21 -7.63 1.08
N SER A 10 -14.74 -7.70 -0.18
CA SER A 10 -15.58 -7.99 -1.33
C SER A 10 -16.07 -9.45 -1.34
N GLU A 11 -15.21 -10.41 -0.96
CA GLU A 11 -15.62 -11.81 -0.77
C GLU A 11 -16.64 -11.93 0.36
N LEU A 12 -16.38 -11.34 1.53
CA LEU A 12 -17.30 -11.36 2.67
C LEU A 12 -18.68 -10.78 2.30
N THR A 13 -18.69 -9.66 1.58
CA THR A 13 -19.93 -9.02 1.12
C THR A 13 -20.69 -9.92 0.15
N PHE A 14 -20.00 -10.53 -0.81
CA PHE A 14 -20.61 -11.44 -1.78
C PHE A 14 -21.19 -12.68 -1.12
N THR A 15 -20.44 -13.33 -0.22
CA THR A 15 -20.91 -14.51 0.52
C THR A 15 -22.11 -14.18 1.39
N TYR A 16 -22.11 -13.01 2.04
CA TYR A 16 -23.22 -12.62 2.92
C TYR A 16 -24.50 -12.27 2.15
N LEU A 17 -24.39 -11.50 1.06
CA LEU A 17 -25.55 -11.06 0.28
C LEU A 17 -26.04 -12.12 -0.71
N GLY A 18 -25.20 -13.06 -1.12
CA GLY A 18 -25.57 -14.18 -1.98
C GLY A 18 -26.07 -13.77 -3.37
N ARG A 19 -25.46 -12.75 -3.99
CA ARG A 19 -25.86 -12.17 -5.29
C ARG A 19 -24.96 -12.66 -6.42
N PRO A 20 -25.31 -13.74 -7.15
CA PRO A 20 -24.42 -14.39 -8.11
C PRO A 20 -23.90 -13.47 -9.21
N GLU A 21 -24.69 -12.49 -9.63
CA GLU A 21 -24.33 -11.49 -10.63
C GLU A 21 -23.16 -10.59 -10.21
N MET A 22 -22.90 -10.48 -8.90
CA MET A 22 -21.79 -9.69 -8.34
C MET A 22 -20.50 -10.50 -8.20
N LYS A 23 -20.47 -11.77 -8.62
CA LYS A 23 -19.33 -12.69 -8.42
C LYS A 23 -18.03 -12.16 -9.00
N LEU A 24 -18.07 -11.59 -10.21
CA LEU A 24 -16.86 -11.04 -10.85
C LEU A 24 -16.35 -9.79 -10.13
N ILE A 25 -17.23 -8.91 -9.67
CA ILE A 25 -16.85 -7.72 -8.90
C ILE A 25 -16.23 -8.11 -7.56
N ALA A 26 -16.81 -9.13 -6.91
CA ALA A 26 -16.28 -9.68 -5.68
C ALA A 26 -14.86 -10.24 -5.88
N LEU A 27 -14.65 -10.95 -6.99
CA LEU A 27 -13.36 -11.49 -7.40
C LEU A 27 -12.33 -10.39 -7.70
N PHE A 28 -12.71 -9.34 -8.43
CA PHE A 28 -11.82 -8.21 -8.71
C PHE A 28 -11.37 -7.51 -7.42
N GLY A 29 -12.28 -7.31 -6.47
CA GLY A 29 -11.93 -6.77 -5.15
C GLY A 29 -10.96 -7.67 -4.38
N ALA A 30 -11.21 -8.99 -4.40
CA ALA A 30 -10.37 -9.96 -3.69
C ALA A 30 -8.94 -10.01 -4.25
N ILE A 31 -8.80 -10.02 -5.58
CA ILE A 31 -7.51 -9.96 -6.26
C ILE A 31 -6.79 -8.64 -5.96
N SER A 32 -7.53 -7.52 -5.96
CA SER A 32 -6.97 -6.19 -5.69
C SER A 32 -6.47 -6.01 -4.26
N ASP A 33 -7.06 -6.71 -3.30
CA ASP A 33 -6.62 -6.77 -1.90
C ASP A 33 -5.49 -7.82 -1.67
N TYR A 34 -4.89 -8.35 -2.74
CA TYR A 34 -3.82 -9.35 -2.70
C TYR A 34 -4.19 -10.69 -2.06
N TYR A 35 -5.49 -11.02 -1.99
CA TYR A 35 -5.97 -12.38 -1.65
C TYR A 35 -5.91 -13.32 -2.88
N THR A 36 -4.93 -13.12 -3.77
CA THR A 36 -4.73 -13.94 -4.97
C THR A 36 -4.37 -15.37 -4.54
N ASP A 37 -5.19 -16.33 -4.94
CA ASP A 37 -5.01 -17.76 -4.66
C ASP A 37 -4.95 -18.13 -3.16
N SER A 38 -5.45 -17.27 -2.26
CA SER A 38 -5.45 -17.55 -0.81
C SER A 38 -6.78 -18.10 -0.29
N THR A 39 -7.90 -17.86 -0.99
CA THR A 39 -9.23 -18.33 -0.57
C THR A 39 -9.82 -19.33 -1.56
N ALA A 40 -10.67 -20.24 -1.06
CA ALA A 40 -11.37 -21.21 -1.90
C ALA A 40 -12.27 -20.52 -2.95
N PHE A 41 -12.89 -19.38 -2.59
CA PHE A 41 -13.69 -18.57 -3.50
C PHE A 41 -12.86 -18.10 -4.71
N VAL A 42 -11.68 -17.52 -4.47
CA VAL A 42 -10.82 -17.03 -5.56
C VAL A 42 -10.34 -18.20 -6.42
N LYS A 43 -9.83 -19.28 -5.82
CA LYS A 43 -9.32 -20.46 -6.55
C LYS A 43 -10.39 -21.07 -7.47
N THR A 44 -11.52 -21.48 -6.88
CA THR A 44 -12.60 -22.15 -7.62
C THR A 44 -13.24 -21.27 -8.69
N THR A 45 -13.26 -19.94 -8.47
CA THR A 45 -13.76 -19.01 -9.49
C THR A 45 -12.76 -18.86 -10.64
N LEU A 46 -11.45 -18.84 -10.37
CA LEU A 46 -10.41 -18.78 -11.40
C LEU A 46 -10.22 -20.09 -12.16
N ASP A 47 -10.67 -21.23 -11.64
CA ASP A 47 -10.57 -22.53 -12.34
C ASP A 47 -11.42 -22.59 -13.62
N VAL A 48 -12.47 -21.76 -13.70
CA VAL A 48 -13.41 -21.74 -14.83
C VAL A 48 -13.31 -20.47 -15.69
N LEU A 49 -12.36 -19.59 -15.40
CA LEU A 49 -12.18 -18.30 -16.09
C LEU A 49 -10.74 -18.18 -16.64
N ASP A 50 -10.57 -17.49 -17.77
CA ASP A 50 -9.22 -17.15 -18.25
C ASP A 50 -8.58 -16.14 -17.27
N LYS A 51 -7.53 -16.60 -16.59
CA LYS A 51 -6.84 -15.81 -15.54
C LYS A 51 -6.29 -14.49 -16.08
N ARG A 52 -5.77 -14.44 -17.32
CA ARG A 52 -5.20 -13.21 -17.90
C ARG A 52 -6.25 -12.12 -18.03
N THR A 53 -7.45 -12.50 -18.47
CA THR A 53 -8.60 -11.61 -18.59
C THR A 53 -8.99 -11.05 -17.22
N ILE A 54 -9.18 -11.92 -16.22
CA ILE A 54 -9.60 -11.50 -14.88
C ILE A 54 -8.56 -10.61 -14.19
N TYR A 55 -7.28 -10.95 -14.33
CA TYR A 55 -6.19 -10.12 -13.79
C TYR A 55 -6.11 -8.76 -14.48
N LEU A 56 -6.37 -8.69 -15.79
CA LEU A 56 -6.44 -7.41 -16.50
C LEU A 56 -7.59 -6.56 -15.98
N GLU A 57 -8.81 -7.10 -15.89
CA GLU A 57 -9.99 -6.37 -15.40
C GLU A 57 -9.79 -5.85 -13.97
N SER A 58 -9.31 -6.73 -13.08
CA SER A 58 -8.99 -6.37 -11.70
C SER A 58 -7.89 -5.31 -11.63
N GLY A 59 -6.85 -5.45 -12.45
CA GLY A 59 -5.73 -4.51 -12.51
C GLY A 59 -6.15 -3.14 -13.01
N LEU A 60 -6.96 -3.08 -14.07
CA LEU A 60 -7.54 -1.83 -14.59
C LEU A 60 -8.37 -1.12 -13.52
N LEU A 61 -9.26 -1.85 -12.85
CA LEU A 61 -10.09 -1.31 -11.79
C LEU A 61 -9.27 -0.75 -10.62
N SER A 62 -8.32 -1.53 -10.12
CA SER A 62 -7.47 -1.15 -8.98
C SER A 62 -6.59 0.06 -9.30
N GLN A 63 -5.95 0.07 -10.47
CA GLN A 63 -5.10 1.19 -10.91
C GLN A 63 -5.91 2.46 -11.14
N ALA A 64 -7.10 2.35 -11.74
CA ALA A 64 -7.98 3.50 -11.96
C ALA A 64 -8.46 4.11 -10.64
N LEU A 65 -8.78 3.28 -9.63
CA LEU A 65 -9.16 3.72 -8.28
C LEU A 65 -7.98 4.23 -7.44
N GLY A 66 -6.75 3.95 -7.87
CA GLY A 66 -5.50 4.31 -7.20
C GLY A 66 -5.22 5.82 -7.18
N MET A 67 -3.99 6.23 -7.50
CA MET A 67 -3.56 7.62 -7.30
C MET A 67 -4.42 8.65 -8.06
N GLN A 68 -4.92 8.30 -9.25
CA GLN A 68 -5.74 9.17 -10.08
C GLN A 68 -7.23 9.17 -9.69
N GLY A 69 -7.77 8.04 -9.22
CA GLY A 69 -9.18 7.92 -8.82
C GLY A 69 -9.45 8.23 -7.35
N ARG A 70 -8.43 8.27 -6.48
CA ARG A 70 -8.61 8.32 -5.02
C ARG A 70 -9.49 9.46 -4.53
N ARG A 71 -9.39 10.64 -5.13
CA ARG A 71 -10.16 11.85 -4.76
C ARG A 71 -11.22 12.25 -5.79
N ASP A 72 -11.39 11.45 -6.84
CA ASP A 72 -12.38 11.69 -7.89
C ASP A 72 -13.71 11.01 -7.51
N TYR A 73 -14.52 11.70 -6.70
CA TYR A 73 -15.78 11.15 -6.19
C TYR A 73 -16.81 10.93 -7.29
N GLU A 74 -16.86 11.81 -8.29
CA GLU A 74 -17.76 11.67 -9.44
C GLU A 74 -17.41 10.43 -10.27
N PHE A 75 -16.12 10.22 -10.57
CA PHE A 75 -15.67 8.99 -11.22
C PHE A 75 -16.08 7.74 -10.43
N LYS A 76 -15.90 7.74 -9.11
CA LYS A 76 -16.27 6.59 -8.27
C LYS A 76 -17.76 6.29 -8.31
N ARG A 77 -18.64 7.31 -8.26
CA ARG A 77 -20.09 7.10 -8.37
C ARG A 77 -20.47 6.47 -9.70
N LYS A 78 -19.97 7.03 -10.81
CA LYS A 78 -20.20 6.50 -12.17
C LYS A 78 -19.63 5.10 -12.37
N LEU A 79 -18.52 4.79 -11.70
CA LEU A 79 -17.92 3.46 -11.72
C LEU A 79 -18.81 2.44 -10.98
N VAL A 80 -19.29 2.77 -9.78
CA VAL A 80 -20.19 1.90 -9.01
C VAL A 80 -21.46 1.61 -9.79
N GLU A 81 -22.08 2.61 -10.40
CA GLU A 81 -23.29 2.43 -11.22
C GLU A 81 -23.03 1.52 -12.44
N ALA A 82 -21.86 1.62 -13.08
CA ALA A 82 -21.54 0.76 -14.21
C ALA A 82 -21.26 -0.69 -13.78
N LEU A 83 -20.49 -0.88 -12.70
CA LEU A 83 -20.27 -2.19 -12.13
C LEU A 83 -21.60 -2.85 -11.72
N SER A 84 -22.53 -2.10 -11.11
CA SER A 84 -23.84 -2.65 -10.73
C SER A 84 -24.69 -3.11 -11.93
N LYS A 85 -24.38 -2.63 -13.14
CA LYS A 85 -25.02 -3.03 -14.40
C LYS A 85 -24.23 -4.12 -15.14
N GLY A 86 -23.19 -4.69 -14.51
CA GLY A 86 -22.35 -5.73 -15.11
C GLY A 86 -21.36 -5.22 -16.17
N VAL A 87 -21.13 -3.90 -16.24
CA VAL A 87 -20.18 -3.33 -17.20
C VAL A 87 -18.75 -3.61 -16.74
N MET A 88 -17.96 -4.27 -17.60
CA MET A 88 -16.58 -4.61 -17.31
C MET A 88 -15.66 -3.38 -17.28
N PRO A 89 -14.61 -3.36 -16.41
CA PRO A 89 -13.63 -2.28 -16.38
C PRO A 89 -13.00 -1.94 -17.74
N SER A 90 -12.66 -2.94 -18.55
CA SER A 90 -12.00 -2.77 -19.86
C SER A 90 -12.86 -2.09 -20.92
N SER A 91 -14.19 -2.21 -20.85
CA SER A 91 -15.11 -1.62 -21.84
C SER A 91 -15.31 -0.12 -21.64
N ARG A 92 -14.73 0.45 -20.58
CA ARG A 92 -14.86 1.86 -20.21
C ARG A 92 -13.55 2.62 -20.47
N PRO A 93 -13.48 3.46 -21.51
CA PRO A 93 -12.25 4.18 -21.87
C PRO A 93 -11.73 5.09 -20.76
N ASP A 94 -12.59 5.62 -19.90
CA ASP A 94 -12.18 6.45 -18.76
C ASP A 94 -11.45 5.65 -17.67
N ILE A 95 -11.87 4.41 -17.40
CA ILE A 95 -11.17 3.49 -16.50
C ILE A 95 -9.81 3.15 -17.07
N VAL A 96 -9.74 2.73 -18.35
CA VAL A 96 -8.50 2.36 -19.01
C VAL A 96 -7.49 3.51 -18.99
N ARG A 97 -7.91 4.73 -19.37
CA ARG A 97 -7.04 5.92 -19.33
C ARG A 97 -6.53 6.22 -17.92
N LYS A 98 -7.41 6.18 -16.90
CA LYS A 98 -7.01 6.42 -15.51
C LYS A 98 -6.07 5.34 -14.99
N ALA A 99 -6.30 4.07 -15.35
CA ALA A 99 -5.44 2.95 -14.98
C ALA A 99 -4.03 3.11 -15.57
N VAL A 100 -3.93 3.36 -16.87
CA VAL A 100 -2.63 3.56 -17.55
C VAL A 100 -1.90 4.78 -16.97
N ALA A 101 -2.60 5.89 -16.74
CA ALA A 101 -2.02 7.08 -16.10
C ALA A 101 -1.57 6.81 -14.66
N GLY A 102 -2.31 6.00 -13.91
CA GLY A 102 -1.93 5.52 -12.58
C GLY A 102 -0.66 4.69 -12.61
N THR A 103 -0.57 3.72 -13.52
CA THR A 103 0.61 2.88 -13.72
C THR A 103 1.83 3.70 -14.15
N LYS A 104 1.69 4.65 -15.07
CA LYS A 104 2.80 5.55 -15.45
C LYS A 104 3.34 6.31 -14.25
N ARG A 105 2.44 6.81 -13.38
CA ARG A 105 2.82 7.51 -12.15
C ARG A 105 3.49 6.61 -11.12
N GLU A 106 3.20 5.31 -11.14
CA GLU A 106 3.92 4.31 -10.36
C GLU A 106 5.39 4.23 -10.76
N TRP A 107 5.64 4.13 -12.07
CA TRP A 107 6.99 4.08 -12.61
C TRP A 107 7.75 5.38 -12.35
N GLU A 108 7.10 6.54 -12.50
CA GLU A 108 7.67 7.83 -12.09
C GLU A 108 8.08 7.84 -10.61
N ALA A 109 7.28 7.23 -9.73
CA ALA A 109 7.61 7.12 -8.31
C ALA A 109 8.78 6.16 -8.06
N ILE A 110 8.88 5.06 -8.80
CA ILE A 110 10.01 4.11 -8.73
C ILE A 110 11.31 4.81 -9.12
N GLU A 111 11.33 5.49 -10.26
CA GLU A 111 12.53 6.21 -10.73
C GLU A 111 12.92 7.34 -9.79
N TYR A 112 11.94 8.09 -9.26
CA TYR A 112 12.20 9.08 -8.22
C TYR A 112 12.85 8.46 -6.99
N VAL A 113 12.30 7.37 -6.45
CA VAL A 113 12.85 6.70 -5.27
C VAL A 113 14.25 6.17 -5.54
N ARG A 114 14.50 5.62 -6.74
CA ARG A 114 15.82 5.11 -7.12
C ARG A 114 16.92 6.19 -7.05
N GLY A 115 16.61 7.41 -7.49
CA GLY A 115 17.54 8.53 -7.41
C GLY A 115 17.59 9.25 -6.06
N ALA A 116 16.58 9.07 -5.21
CA ALA A 116 16.41 9.86 -3.97
C ALA A 116 16.62 9.07 -2.68
N VAL A 117 16.75 7.74 -2.72
CA VAL A 117 16.96 6.93 -1.52
C VAL A 117 18.42 7.02 -1.07
N GLU A 118 18.61 7.41 0.17
CA GLU A 118 19.90 7.39 0.88
C GLU A 118 19.97 6.14 1.75
N ILE A 119 21.16 5.55 1.89
CA ILE A 119 21.39 4.48 2.87
C ILE A 119 22.08 5.10 4.08
N ILE A 120 21.44 4.99 5.24
CA ILE A 120 21.97 5.47 6.52
C ILE A 120 22.03 4.26 7.44
N ASP A 121 23.24 3.73 7.61
CA ASP A 121 23.53 2.63 8.54
C ASP A 121 22.53 1.47 8.50
N GLY A 122 22.28 0.94 7.29
CA GLY A 122 21.37 -0.20 7.07
C GLY A 122 19.89 0.16 6.95
N ILE A 123 19.52 1.44 7.10
CA ILE A 123 18.16 1.94 6.87
C ILE A 123 18.13 2.73 5.55
N GLY A 124 17.19 2.39 4.66
CA GLY A 124 16.93 3.20 3.47
C GLY A 124 16.04 4.40 3.80
N LEU A 125 16.45 5.62 3.45
CA LEU A 125 15.73 6.85 3.75
C LEU A 125 15.44 7.66 2.48
N VAL A 126 14.15 7.95 2.24
CA VAL A 126 13.73 8.90 1.20
C VAL A 126 13.28 10.19 1.88
N ARG A 127 14.13 11.23 1.81
CA ARG A 127 13.89 12.50 2.49
C ARG A 127 12.88 13.38 1.73
N ASN A 128 11.97 14.00 2.48
CA ASN A 128 11.06 15.03 2.00
C ASN A 128 10.32 14.69 0.69
N VAL A 129 9.66 13.52 0.67
CA VAL A 129 8.91 13.01 -0.48
C VAL A 129 8.01 14.12 -1.05
N PRO A 130 8.06 14.41 -2.36
CA PRO A 130 7.36 15.55 -2.95
C PRO A 130 5.84 15.41 -2.85
N ARG A 131 5.12 16.53 -2.97
CA ARG A 131 3.66 16.49 -3.05
C ARG A 131 3.25 15.75 -4.32
N GLY A 132 2.34 14.78 -4.20
CA GLY A 132 1.96 13.88 -5.30
C GLY A 132 2.46 12.44 -5.10
N PHE A 133 3.54 12.24 -4.34
CA PHE A 133 3.96 10.93 -3.88
C PHE A 133 3.66 10.73 -2.39
N SER A 134 3.47 9.47 -2.00
CA SER A 134 3.13 9.09 -0.63
C SER A 134 4.39 8.63 0.11
N PRO A 135 4.71 9.16 1.30
CA PRO A 135 5.85 8.69 2.09
C PRO A 135 5.83 7.17 2.35
N ASN A 136 4.65 6.63 2.65
CA ASN A 136 4.42 5.19 2.78
C ASN A 136 4.81 4.43 1.51
N LYS A 137 4.38 4.93 0.35
CA LYS A 137 4.65 4.28 -0.93
C LYS A 137 6.12 4.36 -1.29
N SER A 138 6.75 5.52 -1.09
CA SER A 138 8.18 5.70 -1.27
C SER A 138 9.00 4.77 -0.37
N ALA A 139 8.61 4.57 0.90
CA ALA A 139 9.24 3.59 1.78
C ALA A 139 9.12 2.15 1.25
N LYS A 140 7.94 1.77 0.74
CA LYS A 140 7.72 0.43 0.15
C LYS A 140 8.55 0.23 -1.11
N LEU A 141 8.60 1.22 -2.00
CA LEU A 141 9.41 1.15 -3.21
C LEU A 141 10.90 1.12 -2.87
N ALA A 142 11.33 1.88 -1.86
CA ALA A 142 12.71 1.89 -1.39
C ALA A 142 13.19 0.50 -0.94
N LEU A 143 12.34 -0.29 -0.25
CA LEU A 143 12.67 -1.68 0.07
C LEU A 143 13.06 -2.50 -1.18
N GLY A 144 12.31 -2.32 -2.27
CA GLY A 144 12.55 -3.01 -3.54
C GLY A 144 13.82 -2.51 -4.23
N VAL A 145 14.08 -1.21 -4.18
CA VAL A 145 15.27 -0.58 -4.78
C VAL A 145 16.54 -0.95 -4.04
N THR A 146 16.55 -0.91 -2.71
CA THR A 146 17.78 -1.01 -1.91
C THR A 146 18.09 -2.43 -1.45
N GLY A 147 17.11 -3.33 -1.42
CA GLY A 147 17.31 -4.65 -0.83
C GLY A 147 17.25 -4.68 0.70
N LEU A 148 17.27 -3.53 1.36
CA LEU A 148 17.40 -3.41 2.82
C LEU A 148 16.17 -3.98 3.58
N PRO A 149 16.34 -4.36 4.86
CA PRO A 149 15.25 -4.88 5.68
C PRO A 149 14.22 -3.82 6.07
N LEU A 150 14.64 -2.55 6.19
CA LEU A 150 13.82 -1.43 6.64
C LEU A 150 14.06 -0.20 5.77
N CYS A 151 12.99 0.45 5.34
CA CYS A 151 13.05 1.74 4.65
C CYS A 151 11.99 2.72 5.18
N ILE A 152 12.31 4.01 5.10
CA ILE A 152 11.53 5.13 5.61
C ILE A 152 11.34 6.17 4.50
N GLY A 153 10.11 6.62 4.32
CA GLY A 153 9.80 7.80 3.52
C GLY A 153 9.31 8.92 4.43
N THR A 154 9.86 10.13 4.27
CA THR A 154 9.56 11.26 5.15
C THR A 154 8.86 12.39 4.43
N ARG A 155 8.17 13.25 5.19
CA ARG A 155 7.58 14.50 4.74
C ARG A 155 7.81 15.58 5.77
N ARG A 156 8.49 16.65 5.35
CA ARG A 156 8.74 17.80 6.21
C ARG A 156 7.44 18.60 6.43
N LYS A 157 7.19 19.00 7.67
CA LYS A 157 6.10 19.87 8.10
C LYS A 157 6.65 20.98 9.01
N LYS A 158 5.82 21.94 9.41
CA LYS A 158 6.24 23.03 10.30
C LYS A 158 6.60 22.46 11.67
N GLY A 159 7.90 22.45 12.00
CA GLY A 159 8.46 21.99 13.29
C GLY A 159 8.63 20.48 13.45
N HIS A 160 8.11 19.65 12.53
CA HIS A 160 8.16 18.20 12.64
C HIS A 160 8.40 17.51 11.28
N ILE A 161 8.73 16.22 11.36
CA ILE A 161 8.82 15.30 10.23
C ILE A 161 7.79 14.20 10.47
N ASP A 162 6.81 14.11 9.56
CA ASP A 162 5.93 12.95 9.48
C ASP A 162 6.62 11.91 8.59
N PHE A 163 6.66 10.65 9.00
CA PHE A 163 7.24 9.60 8.17
C PHE A 163 6.46 8.29 8.23
N SER A 164 6.74 7.43 7.27
CA SER A 164 6.22 6.07 7.19
C SER A 164 7.36 5.10 6.96
N ALA A 165 7.40 4.03 7.74
CA ALA A 165 8.37 2.96 7.62
C ALA A 165 7.71 1.70 7.06
N ARG A 166 8.50 0.94 6.31
CA ARG A 166 8.13 -0.37 5.74
C ARG A 166 9.28 -1.32 5.97
N LYS A 167 8.98 -2.54 6.41
CA LYS A 167 9.96 -3.61 6.53
C LYS A 167 9.68 -4.76 5.57
N ARG A 168 10.71 -5.56 5.29
CA ARG A 168 10.54 -6.88 4.67
C ARG A 168 9.75 -7.80 5.60
N SER A 169 8.98 -8.72 5.03
CA SER A 169 8.24 -9.71 5.80
C SER A 169 9.15 -10.62 6.61
N THR A 170 10.35 -10.92 6.11
CA THR A 170 11.38 -11.73 6.75
C THR A 170 12.11 -11.04 7.90
N PHE A 171 12.03 -9.72 8.02
CA PHE A 171 12.70 -8.97 9.09
C PHE A 171 11.84 -8.98 10.36
N SER A 172 12.33 -9.46 11.49
CA SER A 172 11.49 -9.78 12.66
C SER A 172 11.04 -8.58 13.51
N LEU A 173 11.65 -7.40 13.34
CA LEU A 173 11.34 -6.19 14.11
C LEU A 173 9.86 -5.78 14.02
N ASP A 174 9.15 -5.65 15.14
CA ASP A 174 7.76 -5.14 15.16
C ASP A 174 7.75 -3.60 15.15
N LEU A 175 7.43 -3.01 13.99
CA LEU A 175 7.45 -1.55 13.84
C LEU A 175 6.43 -0.81 14.72
N ASN A 176 5.30 -1.43 15.07
CA ASN A 176 4.31 -0.79 15.94
C ASN A 176 4.84 -0.71 17.38
N VAL A 177 5.41 -1.79 17.89
CA VAL A 177 6.02 -1.82 19.22
C VAL A 177 7.22 -0.89 19.26
N THR A 178 8.15 -1.00 18.30
CA THR A 178 9.35 -0.16 18.26
C THR A 178 8.98 1.31 18.27
N PHE A 179 8.12 1.79 17.36
CA PHE A 179 7.83 3.23 17.26
C PHE A 179 7.02 3.79 18.44
N ARG A 180 6.17 2.98 19.08
CA ARG A 180 5.51 3.38 20.33
C ARG A 180 6.50 3.55 21.48
N THR A 181 7.60 2.81 21.45
CA THR A 181 8.65 2.86 22.48
C THR A 181 9.66 3.98 22.22
N ILE A 182 10.18 4.10 21.00
CA ILE A 182 11.28 5.04 20.70
C ILE A 182 10.79 6.46 20.42
N ALA A 183 9.69 6.65 19.69
CA ALA A 183 9.26 7.99 19.26
C ALA A 183 8.97 8.96 20.43
N PRO A 184 8.33 8.52 21.54
CA PRO A 184 8.09 9.40 22.70
C PRO A 184 9.37 9.92 23.36
N ARG A 185 10.48 9.16 23.31
CA ARG A 185 11.79 9.58 23.87
C ARG A 185 12.34 10.84 23.20
N PHE A 186 11.91 11.11 21.97
CA PHE A 186 12.32 12.25 21.15
C PHE A 186 11.22 13.32 21.01
N GLY A 187 10.24 13.32 21.92
CA GLY A 187 9.12 14.27 21.89
C GLY A 187 8.15 14.06 20.73
N GLY A 188 8.12 12.84 20.17
CA GLY A 188 7.26 12.45 19.07
C GLY A 188 6.23 11.40 19.45
N SER A 189 5.57 10.84 18.43
CA SER A 189 4.57 9.78 18.59
C SER A 189 4.56 8.89 17.37
N GLY A 190 4.36 7.58 17.54
CA GLY A 190 4.33 6.63 16.43
C GLY A 190 3.51 5.38 16.71
N GLY A 191 3.24 4.61 15.65
CA GLY A 191 2.51 3.35 15.71
C GLY A 191 1.98 2.89 14.35
N GLY A 192 1.31 1.75 14.34
CA GLY A 192 0.70 1.17 13.15
C GLY A 192 0.55 -0.34 13.25
N HIS A 193 1.08 -1.05 12.25
CA HIS A 193 1.12 -2.50 12.18
C HIS A 193 2.57 -3.01 12.29
N PRO A 194 2.77 -4.29 12.64
CA PRO A 194 4.11 -4.87 12.76
C PRO A 194 4.98 -4.69 11.51
N THR A 195 4.39 -4.73 10.31
CA THR A 195 5.09 -4.59 9.01
C THR A 195 5.11 -3.17 8.45
N ALA A 196 4.36 -2.26 9.06
CA ALA A 196 4.05 -0.97 8.49
C ALA A 196 3.61 0.02 9.58
N ALA A 197 4.49 0.95 9.96
CA ALA A 197 4.17 1.96 10.95
C ALA A 197 4.52 3.36 10.44
N GLY A 198 3.99 4.39 11.11
CA GLY A 198 4.36 5.78 10.89
C GLY A 198 4.64 6.47 12.21
N ALA A 199 5.37 7.56 12.16
CA ALA A 199 5.58 8.41 13.32
C ALA A 199 5.76 9.87 12.92
N ARG A 200 5.63 10.73 13.93
CA ARG A 200 5.91 12.15 13.87
C ARG A 200 7.00 12.46 14.88
N ILE A 201 8.08 13.09 14.44
CA ILE A 201 9.21 13.48 15.29
C ILE A 201 9.50 14.97 15.09
N PRO A 202 9.76 15.76 16.16
CA PRO A 202 10.27 17.12 16.04
C PRO A 202 11.53 17.17 15.17
N GLN A 203 11.64 18.15 14.28
CA GLN A 203 12.77 18.21 13.32
C GLN A 203 14.14 18.16 13.98
N LYS A 204 14.29 18.85 15.12
CA LYS A 204 15.54 18.94 15.87
C LYS A 204 16.00 17.60 16.48
N HIS A 205 15.10 16.63 16.63
CA HIS A 205 15.41 15.31 17.20
C HIS A 205 15.34 14.18 16.17
N PHE A 206 15.19 14.50 14.88
CA PHE A 206 14.97 13.47 13.88
C PHE A 206 16.21 12.62 13.62
N ASP A 207 17.40 13.22 13.61
CA ASP A 207 18.64 12.47 13.38
C ASP A 207 18.97 11.60 14.61
N GLU A 208 18.83 12.13 15.83
CA GLU A 208 18.94 11.35 17.10
C GLU A 208 17.93 10.18 17.14
N PHE A 209 16.72 10.39 16.62
CA PHE A 209 15.72 9.33 16.49
C PHE A 209 16.18 8.23 15.50
N LEU A 210 16.79 8.60 14.38
CA LEU A 210 17.28 7.63 13.39
C LEU A 210 18.41 6.78 13.98
N GLU A 211 19.33 7.37 14.74
CA GLU A 211 20.39 6.64 15.46
C GLU A 211 19.81 5.65 16.49
N ALA A 212 18.77 6.03 17.22
CA ALA A 212 18.10 5.12 18.15
C ALA A 212 17.40 3.98 17.42
N LEU A 213 16.76 4.26 16.28
CA LEU A 213 16.12 3.23 15.45
C LEU A 213 17.15 2.28 14.83
N GLN A 214 18.30 2.79 14.40
CA GLN A 214 19.40 1.97 13.89
C GLN A 214 19.83 0.93 14.91
N LYS A 215 20.01 1.30 16.18
CA LYS A 215 20.36 0.35 17.26
C LYS A 215 19.35 -0.78 17.41
N GLU A 216 18.06 -0.48 17.24
CA GLU A 216 16.99 -1.50 17.25
C GLU A 216 17.07 -2.42 16.02
N VAL A 217 17.50 -1.90 14.87
CA VAL A 217 17.69 -2.68 13.64
C VAL A 217 18.91 -3.59 13.73
N GLU A 218 20.04 -3.08 14.23
CA GLU A 218 21.30 -3.82 14.40
C GLU A 218 21.19 -4.96 15.43
N ALA A 219 20.32 -4.82 16.42
CA ALA A 219 20.07 -5.87 17.41
C ALA A 219 19.37 -7.12 16.84
N ILE A 220 18.86 -7.06 15.61
CA ILE A 220 18.19 -8.17 14.94
C ILE A 220 19.20 -8.90 14.04
N PRO A 221 19.54 -10.16 14.34
CA PRO A 221 20.43 -10.94 13.49
C PRO A 221 19.79 -11.22 12.12
N TYR A 222 20.60 -11.13 11.07
CA TYR A 222 20.23 -11.44 9.67
C TYR A 222 20.23 -12.95 9.40
#